data_AF-A0A8S3F3C1-F1
#
_entry.id   AF-A0A8S3F3C1-F1
#
_cell.length_a   1.000
_cell.length_b   1.000
_cell.length_c   1.000
_cell.angle_alpha   90.00
_cell.angle_beta   90.00
_cell.angle_gamma   90.00
#
_symmetry.space_group_name_H-M   'P 1'
#
loop_
_entity.id
_entity.type
_entity.pdbx_description
1 polymer ?
#
loop_
_entity_poly.entity_id
_entity_poly.type
_entity_poly.pdbx_seq_one_letter_code
_entity_poly.pdbx_strand_id
1 'polypeptide(L)'
;MIALIQSHELNHTSDELFHSETWDLCLRRWLKLSKDFYDKQKDRFNISKVPDIYDSIKYDLLHNKNALRFSCAEDLYVCSKALADIVVPQEYGMTVDEKLSIARGIVTPLLRKIQADLQGNLTGVLTHDEHVNKLDP
;
A
#
# COMPACT_ATOMS: atom_id res chain seq x y z
N MET A 1 -12.13 14.59 -2.88
CA MET A 1 -10.95 14.36 -2.02
C MET A 1 -9.89 15.45 -2.17
N ILE A 2 -9.21 15.59 -3.32
CA ILE A 2 -8.15 16.62 -3.51
C ILE A 2 -8.63 18.04 -3.18
N ALA A 3 -9.75 18.48 -3.76
CA ALA A 3 -10.30 19.82 -3.49
C ALA A 3 -10.66 20.06 -2.01
N LEU A 4 -11.10 19.01 -1.32
CA LEU A 4 -11.43 19.05 0.10
C LEU A 4 -10.15 19.22 0.94
N ILE A 5 -9.11 18.44 0.66
CA ILE A 5 -7.81 18.53 1.33
C ILE A 5 -7.20 19.93 1.12
N GLN A 6 -7.26 20.47 -0.11
CA GLN A 6 -6.81 21.84 -0.41
C GLN A 6 -7.58 22.90 0.39
N SER A 7 -8.89 22.72 0.57
CA SER A 7 -9.68 23.65 1.39
C SER A 7 -9.28 23.63 2.87
N HIS A 8 -8.92 22.46 3.40
CA HIS A 8 -8.45 22.32 4.79
C HIS A 8 -7.07 22.94 5.01
N GLU A 9 -6.16 22.79 4.05
CA GLU A 9 -4.83 23.41 4.08
C GLU A 9 -4.93 24.94 4.11
N LEU A 10 -5.80 25.53 3.28
CA LEU A 10 -6.02 26.99 3.23
C LEU A 10 -6.71 27.54 4.48
N ASN A 11 -7.54 26.74 5.14
CA ASN A 11 -8.29 27.15 6.32
C ASN A 11 -7.51 26.95 7.64
N HIS A 12 -6.26 26.46 7.58
CA HIS A 12 -5.43 26.17 8.76
C HIS A 12 -6.18 25.39 9.84
N THR A 13 -6.95 24.36 9.45
CA THR A 13 -7.69 23.56 10.43
C THR A 13 -6.72 22.84 11.34
N SER A 14 -6.90 22.98 12.66
CA SER A 14 -6.06 22.39 13.71
C SER A 14 -6.17 20.87 13.84
N ASP A 15 -6.96 20.22 12.98
CA ASP A 15 -7.11 18.77 12.98
C ASP A 15 -5.81 18.13 12.46
N GLU A 16 -5.13 17.43 13.36
CA GLU A 16 -3.95 16.63 13.02
C GLU A 16 -4.38 15.33 12.33
N LEU A 17 -3.70 14.97 11.23
CA LEU A 17 -3.86 13.66 10.62
C LEU A 17 -3.06 12.62 11.43
N PHE A 18 -3.43 11.35 11.25
CA PHE A 18 -2.82 10.24 11.98
C PHE A 18 -1.30 10.15 11.74
N HIS A 19 -0.54 9.77 12.77
CA HIS A 19 0.93 9.75 12.77
C HIS A 19 1.59 11.08 12.38
N SER A 20 0.93 12.21 12.64
CA SER A 20 1.44 13.54 12.29
C SER A 20 1.73 13.69 10.79
N GLU A 21 0.98 12.96 9.93
CA GLU A 21 0.97 13.22 8.49
C GLU A 21 0.54 14.68 8.28
N THR A 22 1.31 15.44 7.48
CA THR A 22 0.93 16.83 7.19
C THR A 22 -0.14 16.87 6.12
N TRP A 23 -0.98 17.92 6.13
CA TRP A 23 -1.98 18.14 5.08
C TRP A 23 -1.37 18.19 3.68
N ASP A 24 -0.18 18.78 3.53
CA ASP A 24 0.58 18.79 2.28
C ASP A 24 1.02 17.37 1.84
N LEU A 25 1.44 16.50 2.76
CA LEU A 25 1.79 15.12 2.41
C LEU A 25 0.56 14.33 1.94
N CYS A 26 -0.56 14.47 2.65
CA CYS A 26 -1.84 13.86 2.27
C CYS A 26 -2.31 14.38 0.88
N LEU A 27 -2.19 15.68 0.64
CA LEU A 27 -2.51 16.30 -0.65
C LEU A 27 -1.62 15.76 -1.77
N ARG A 28 -0.30 15.72 -1.57
CA ARG A 28 0.67 15.20 -2.54
C ARG A 28 0.40 13.73 -2.88
N ARG A 29 0.04 12.90 -1.89
CA ARG A 29 -0.37 11.50 -2.09
C ARG A 29 -1.55 11.39 -3.03
N TRP A 30 -2.66 12.09 -2.74
CA TRP A 30 -3.87 12.03 -3.57
C TRP A 30 -3.69 12.67 -4.96
N LEU A 31 -2.94 13.77 -5.07
CA LEU A 31 -2.60 14.38 -6.36
C LEU A 31 -1.79 13.42 -7.24
N LYS A 32 -0.79 12.75 -6.66
CA LYS A 32 0.03 11.78 -7.38
C LYS A 32 -0.81 10.60 -7.85
N LEU A 33 -1.62 10.01 -6.97
CA LEU A 33 -2.52 8.91 -7.36
C LEU A 33 -3.48 9.30 -8.48
N SER A 34 -4.09 10.49 -8.39
CA SER A 34 -4.98 10.97 -9.44
C SER A 34 -4.27 11.15 -10.78
N LYS A 35 -3.01 11.60 -10.78
CA LYS A 35 -2.21 11.80 -11.99
C LYS A 35 -1.73 10.46 -12.58
N ASP A 36 -1.27 9.55 -11.73
CA ASP A 36 -0.69 8.28 -12.16
C ASP A 36 -1.77 7.27 -12.59
N PHE A 37 -3.00 7.42 -12.10
CA PHE A 37 -4.11 6.54 -12.43
C PHE A 37 -4.68 6.75 -13.84
N TYR A 38 -4.61 7.96 -14.39
CA TYR A 38 -5.15 8.26 -15.72
C TYR A 38 -4.11 8.95 -16.61
N ASP A 39 -3.67 8.23 -17.65
CA ASP A 39 -2.76 8.74 -18.67
C ASP A 39 -3.56 9.55 -19.70
N LYS A 40 -3.49 10.88 -19.58
CA LYS A 40 -4.15 11.82 -20.50
C LYS A 40 -3.65 11.73 -21.94
N GLN A 41 -2.40 11.31 -22.16
CA GLN A 41 -1.84 11.21 -23.52
C GLN A 41 -2.38 9.98 -24.25
N LYS A 42 -2.56 8.89 -23.51
CA LYS A 42 -3.07 7.62 -24.05
C LYS A 42 -4.58 7.45 -23.91
N ASP A 43 -5.24 8.35 -23.19
CA ASP A 43 -6.66 8.27 -22.82
C ASP A 43 -7.01 6.91 -22.16
N ARG A 44 -6.18 6.49 -21.20
CA ARG A 44 -6.33 5.17 -20.55
C ARG A 44 -6.02 5.21 -19.06
N PHE A 45 -6.75 4.37 -18.32
CA PHE A 45 -6.48 4.13 -16.91
C PHE A 45 -5.33 3.13 -16.71
N ASN A 46 -4.47 3.43 -15.74
CA ASN A 46 -3.39 2.59 -15.28
C ASN A 46 -3.88 1.71 -14.12
N ILE A 47 -4.27 0.48 -14.43
CA ILE A 47 -4.85 -0.46 -13.46
C ILE A 47 -3.85 -0.83 -12.35
N SER A 48 -2.55 -0.74 -12.59
CA SER A 48 -1.50 -0.97 -11.58
C SER A 48 -1.49 0.05 -10.44
N LYS A 49 -2.35 1.09 -10.48
CA LYS A 49 -2.54 2.05 -9.38
C LYS A 49 -3.73 1.71 -8.48
N VAL A 50 -4.58 0.74 -8.86
CA VAL A 50 -5.74 0.33 -8.06
C VAL A 50 -5.38 -0.10 -6.63
N PRO A 51 -4.33 -0.91 -6.39
CA PRO A 51 -3.95 -1.30 -5.03
C PRO A 51 -3.58 -0.07 -4.18
N ASP A 52 -2.79 0.84 -4.72
CA ASP A 52 -2.36 2.07 -4.03
C ASP A 52 -3.57 2.97 -3.65
N ILE A 53 -4.58 3.06 -4.54
CA ILE A 53 -5.81 3.82 -4.30
C ILE A 53 -6.63 3.16 -3.18
N TYR A 54 -6.81 1.84 -3.25
CA TYR A 54 -7.54 1.06 -2.25
C TYR A 54 -6.89 1.20 -0.85
N ASP A 55 -5.57 1.05 -0.76
CA ASP A 55 -4.86 1.18 0.51
C ASP A 55 -4.93 2.61 1.05
N SER A 56 -4.81 3.62 0.18
CA SER A 56 -4.92 5.03 0.57
C SER A 56 -6.29 5.38 1.14
N ILE A 57 -7.38 5.00 0.47
CA ILE A 57 -8.73 5.31 0.96
C ILE A 57 -9.08 4.49 2.21
N LYS A 58 -8.61 3.24 2.29
CA LYS A 58 -8.78 2.41 3.48
C LYS A 58 -8.06 3.03 4.68
N TYR A 59 -6.82 3.47 4.51
CA TYR A 59 -6.07 4.17 5.56
C TYR A 59 -6.81 5.44 6.02
N ASP A 60 -7.25 6.26 5.07
CA ASP A 60 -7.94 7.51 5.38
C ASP A 60 -9.30 7.26 6.08
N LEU A 61 -10.03 6.19 5.73
CA LEU A 61 -11.26 5.80 6.44
C LEU A 61 -11.01 5.26 7.84
N LEU A 62 -9.91 4.54 8.07
CA LEU A 62 -9.58 3.96 9.37
C LEU A 62 -9.05 5.02 10.35
N HIS A 63 -8.31 6.00 9.83
CA HIS A 63 -7.50 6.88 10.68
C HIS A 63 -7.83 8.37 10.54
N ASN A 64 -8.19 8.81 9.33
CA ASN A 64 -8.39 10.22 9.01
C ASN A 64 -9.88 10.59 8.78
N LYS A 65 -10.83 9.69 9.05
CA LYS A 65 -12.27 9.89 8.74
C LYS A 65 -12.82 11.17 9.36
N ASN A 66 -12.43 11.45 10.60
CA ASN A 66 -12.91 12.62 11.35
C ASN A 66 -12.33 13.94 10.85
N ALA A 67 -11.08 13.94 10.38
CA ALA A 67 -10.39 15.12 9.86
C ALA A 67 -10.79 15.40 8.40
N LEU A 68 -10.82 14.38 7.55
CA LEU A 68 -11.12 14.53 6.12
C LEU A 68 -12.62 14.70 5.86
N ARG A 69 -13.49 13.96 6.55
CA ARG A 69 -14.97 14.00 6.36
C ARG A 69 -15.42 13.95 4.90
N PHE A 70 -14.68 13.24 4.04
CA PHE A 70 -15.01 13.15 2.62
C PHE A 70 -16.26 12.29 2.43
N SER A 71 -17.35 12.91 1.97
CA SER A 71 -18.67 12.26 1.86
C SER A 71 -18.68 11.03 0.95
N CYS A 72 -17.88 11.02 -0.12
CA CYS A 72 -17.79 9.89 -1.06
C CYS A 72 -16.66 8.91 -0.70
N ALA A 73 -16.08 8.97 0.50
CA ALA A 73 -14.96 8.11 0.88
C ALA A 73 -15.37 6.62 0.90
N GLU A 74 -16.57 6.32 1.38
CA GLU A 74 -17.09 4.94 1.45
C GLU A 74 -17.35 4.39 0.03
N ASP A 75 -17.93 5.18 -0.88
CA ASP A 75 -18.13 4.78 -2.28
C ASP A 75 -16.80 4.52 -3.00
N LEU A 76 -15.81 5.40 -2.79
CA LEU A 76 -14.47 5.23 -3.35
C LEU A 76 -13.80 3.97 -2.79
N TYR A 77 -13.96 3.68 -1.50
CA TYR A 77 -13.46 2.45 -0.89
C TYR A 77 -14.12 1.21 -1.48
N VAL A 78 -15.45 1.19 -1.61
CA VAL A 78 -16.18 0.03 -2.15
C VAL A 78 -15.74 -0.24 -3.59
N CYS A 79 -15.67 0.80 -4.43
CA CYS A 79 -15.26 0.66 -5.82
C CYS A 79 -13.80 0.23 -5.96
N SER A 80 -12.88 0.88 -5.23
CA SER A 80 -11.45 0.53 -5.29
C SER A 80 -11.18 -0.86 -4.72
N LYS A 81 -11.86 -1.27 -3.66
CA LYS A 81 -11.79 -2.63 -3.11
C LYS A 81 -12.24 -3.66 -4.13
N ALA A 82 -13.39 -3.46 -4.78
CA ALA A 82 -13.90 -4.40 -5.77
C ALA A 82 -12.92 -4.62 -6.93
N LEU A 83 -12.24 -3.54 -7.36
CA LEU A 83 -11.18 -3.63 -8.36
C LEU A 83 -9.92 -4.30 -7.80
N ALA A 84 -9.49 -3.95 -6.58
CA ALA A 84 -8.29 -4.50 -5.94
C ALA A 84 -8.40 -6.01 -5.68
N ASP A 85 -9.58 -6.50 -5.29
CA ASP A 85 -9.87 -7.92 -5.10
C ASP A 85 -9.61 -8.75 -6.39
N ILE A 86 -9.65 -8.11 -7.55
CA ILE A 86 -9.33 -8.72 -8.85
C ILE A 86 -7.87 -8.45 -9.24
N VAL A 87 -7.41 -7.20 -9.13
CA VAL A 87 -6.10 -6.78 -9.64
C VAL A 87 -4.96 -7.36 -8.82
N VAL A 88 -5.03 -7.28 -7.48
CA VAL A 88 -3.93 -7.68 -6.59
C VAL A 88 -3.59 -9.17 -6.75
N PRO A 89 -4.54 -10.12 -6.75
CA PRO A 89 -4.20 -11.52 -6.99
C PRO A 89 -3.55 -11.78 -8.36
N GLN A 90 -3.82 -10.94 -9.36
CA GLN A 90 -3.31 -11.09 -10.73
C GLN A 90 -1.93 -10.47 -10.93
N GLU A 91 -1.44 -9.67 -9.98
CA GLU A 91 -0.02 -9.28 -9.95
C GLU A 91 0.90 -10.49 -9.80
N TYR A 92 0.38 -11.58 -9.24
CA TYR A 92 1.08 -12.84 -9.11
C TYR A 92 0.89 -13.77 -10.31
N GLY A 93 0.40 -13.30 -11.46
CA GLY A 93 0.23 -14.09 -12.68
C GLY A 93 -1.23 -14.37 -13.01
N MET A 94 -1.54 -14.60 -14.29
CA MET A 94 -2.90 -14.75 -14.82
C MET A 94 -3.36 -16.22 -14.83
N THR A 95 -2.41 -17.13 -15.03
CA THR A 95 -2.64 -18.58 -15.03
C THR A 95 -2.13 -19.24 -13.75
N VAL A 96 -2.59 -20.46 -13.48
CA VAL A 96 -2.13 -21.24 -12.32
C VAL A 96 -0.63 -21.50 -12.39
N ASP A 97 -0.09 -21.80 -13.58
CA ASP A 97 1.33 -22.06 -13.77
C ASP A 97 2.19 -20.82 -13.54
N GLU A 98 1.75 -19.65 -14.03
CA GLU A 98 2.42 -18.37 -13.75
C GLU A 98 2.40 -18.06 -12.25
N LYS A 99 1.25 -18.22 -11.59
CA LYS A 99 1.12 -18.05 -10.13
C LYS A 99 2.07 -18.94 -9.36
N LEU A 100 2.16 -20.22 -9.73
CA LEU A 100 3.04 -21.16 -9.07
C LEU A 100 4.51 -20.82 -9.31
N SER A 101 4.87 -20.39 -10.52
CA SER A 101 6.23 -19.99 -10.87
C SER A 101 6.67 -18.76 -10.05
N ILE A 102 5.85 -17.70 -10.03
CA ILE A 102 6.11 -16.48 -9.26
C ILE A 102 6.17 -16.80 -7.77
N ALA A 103 5.20 -17.57 -7.25
CA ALA A 103 5.16 -17.97 -5.84
C ALA A 103 6.41 -18.75 -5.44
N ARG A 104 6.89 -19.68 -6.26
CA ARG A 104 8.15 -20.41 -6.00
C ARG A 104 9.34 -19.45 -5.92
N GLY A 105 9.42 -18.48 -6.82
CA GLY A 105 10.47 -17.46 -6.82
C GLY A 105 10.53 -16.64 -5.53
N ILE A 106 9.37 -16.29 -4.96
CA ILE A 106 9.26 -15.49 -3.74
C ILE A 106 9.41 -16.34 -2.48
N VAL A 107 8.69 -17.47 -2.40
CA VAL A 107 8.56 -18.25 -1.16
C VAL A 107 9.80 -19.11 -0.90
N THR A 108 10.51 -19.58 -1.93
CA THR A 108 11.72 -20.41 -1.74
C THR A 108 12.81 -19.71 -0.92
N PRO A 109 13.27 -18.48 -1.26
CA PRO A 109 14.27 -17.79 -0.44
C PRO A 109 13.74 -17.48 0.97
N LEU A 110 12.46 -17.12 1.11
CA LEU A 110 11.83 -16.88 2.41
C LEU A 110 11.87 -18.12 3.31
N LEU A 111 11.47 -19.29 2.78
CA LEU A 111 11.49 -20.55 3.51
C LEU A 111 12.91 -20.97 3.89
N ARG A 112 13.89 -20.78 3.01
CA ARG A 112 15.30 -21.03 3.32
C ARG A 112 15.78 -20.15 4.48
N LYS A 113 15.39 -18.88 4.49
CA LYS A 113 15.74 -17.95 5.57
C LYS A 113 15.09 -18.36 6.88
N ILE A 114 13.80 -18.67 6.88
CA ILE A 114 13.09 -19.18 8.07
C ILE A 114 13.77 -20.45 8.60
N GLN A 115 14.11 -21.39 7.72
CA GLN A 115 14.81 -22.62 8.11
C GLN A 115 16.18 -22.33 8.73
N ALA A 116 16.97 -21.44 8.12
CA ALA A 116 18.27 -21.05 8.64
C ALA A 116 18.15 -20.37 10.01
N ASP A 117 17.22 -19.44 10.17
CA ASP A 117 17.00 -18.72 11.44
C ASP A 117 16.56 -19.68 12.56
N LEU A 118 15.68 -20.63 12.26
CA LEU A 118 15.28 -21.67 13.22
C LEU A 118 16.45 -22.59 13.59
N GLN A 119 17.27 -22.99 12.61
CA GLN A 119 18.43 -23.83 12.86
C GLN A 119 19.51 -23.09 13.68
N GLY A 120 19.76 -21.82 13.38
CA GLY A 120 20.70 -20.97 14.11
C GLY A 120 20.31 -20.78 15.58
N ASN A 121 19.00 -20.63 15.86
CA ASN A 121 18.49 -20.58 17.23
C ASN A 121 18.68 -21.90 18.00
N LEU A 122 18.67 -23.05 17.31
CA LEU A 122 18.89 -24.36 17.93
C LEU A 122 20.37 -24.67 18.17
N THR A 123 21.26 -24.27 17.26
CA THR A 123 22.69 -24.64 17.30
C THR A 123 23.57 -23.58 17.94
N GLY A 124 23.09 -22.34 18.10
CA GLY A 124 23.89 -21.21 18.59
C GLY A 124 24.97 -20.73 17.61
N VAL A 125 25.02 -21.30 16.40
CA VAL A 125 25.95 -20.90 15.34
C VAL A 125 25.19 -20.03 14.36
N LEU A 126 25.39 -18.72 14.46
CA LEU A 126 24.93 -17.75 13.46
C LEU A 126 25.96 -17.70 12.33
N THR A 127 25.55 -17.93 11.09
CA THR A 127 26.44 -17.76 9.95
C THR A 127 26.63 -16.26 9.67
N HIS A 128 27.83 -15.84 9.26
CA HIS A 128 28.25 -14.43 9.21
C HIS A 128 27.38 -13.52 8.30
N ASP A 129 26.57 -14.10 7.40
CA ASP A 129 25.64 -13.39 6.51
C ASP A 129 24.25 -13.15 7.13
N GLU A 130 23.99 -13.60 8.36
CA GLU A 130 22.65 -13.60 8.98
C GLU A 130 22.27 -12.33 9.75
N HIS A 131 23.17 -11.34 9.84
CA HIS A 131 23.00 -10.15 10.68
C HIS A 131 22.06 -9.07 10.10
N VAL A 132 21.43 -9.29 8.94
CA VAL A 132 20.68 -8.25 8.21
C VAL A 132 19.30 -7.95 8.82
N ASN A 133 18.74 -8.83 9.67
CA ASN A 133 17.38 -8.66 10.20
C ASN A 133 17.25 -8.92 11.71
N LYS A 134 18.24 -8.53 12.53
CA LYS A 134 17.99 -8.44 13.98
C LYS A 134 17.06 -7.24 14.20
N LEU A 135 15.87 -7.48 14.74
CA LEU A 135 15.08 -6.42 15.34
C LEU A 135 15.90 -5.90 16.52
N ASP A 136 16.23 -4.60 16.52
CA ASP A 136 16.89 -3.98 17.66
C ASP A 136 16.02 -4.18 18.93
N PRO A 137 16.65 -4.40 20.10
CA PRO A 137 15.94 -4.62 21.37
C PRO A 137 15.01 -3.48 21.80
#